data_AF-K7M6V0-F1
#
_entry.id   AF-K7M6V0-F1
#
_cell.length_a   1.000
_cell.length_b   1.000
_cell.length_c   1.000
_cell.angle_alpha   90.00
_cell.angle_beta   90.00
_cell.angle_gamma   90.00
#
_symmetry.space_group_name_H-M   'P 1'
#
loop_
_entity.id
_entity.type
_entity.pdbx_description
1 polymer ?
#
loop_
_entity_poly.entity_id
_entity_poly.type
_entity_poly.pdbx_seq_one_letter_code
_entity_poly.pdbx_strand_id
1 'polypeptide(L)'
;MEDLLETCNNSCDIYVLGFQEIVPLKASNVLGYENNKISTKWNSIIGKALNKSTHHSFRDDKKEEDVKNNICCNNKEAGNNNNNPGQQCEAPQDFECIISKQMVHILISVWAKRELRPFI
;
A
#
# COMPACT_ATOMS: atom_id res chain seq x y z
N MET A 1 -7.57 -6.88 0.48
CA MET A 1 -6.30 -7.00 -0.29
C MET A 1 -5.13 -7.05 0.68
N GLU A 2 -5.28 -6.43 1.85
CA GLU A 2 -4.35 -6.50 2.96
C GLU A 2 -4.03 -7.94 3.39
N ASP A 3 -4.98 -8.87 3.40
CA ASP A 3 -4.68 -10.26 3.76
C ASP A 3 -3.75 -10.97 2.75
N LEU A 4 -3.76 -10.52 1.48
CA LEU A 4 -2.91 -11.08 0.42
C LEU A 4 -1.49 -10.49 0.48
N LEU A 5 -1.39 -9.22 0.86
CA LEU A 5 -0.14 -8.51 1.03
C LEU A 5 0.11 -8.47 2.54
N GLU A 6 0.71 -9.52 3.10
CA GLU A 6 1.03 -9.69 4.54
C GLU A 6 2.00 -8.61 5.10
N THR A 7 1.74 -7.34 4.82
CA THR A 7 2.53 -6.16 5.16
C THR A 7 2.66 -5.98 6.68
N CYS A 8 1.78 -6.61 7.46
CA CYS A 8 1.79 -6.50 8.92
C CYS A 8 2.91 -7.29 9.61
N ASN A 9 3.44 -8.36 8.99
CA ASN A 9 4.41 -9.25 9.64
C ASN A 9 5.68 -9.54 8.82
N ASN A 10 5.74 -9.16 7.54
CA ASN A 10 6.83 -9.54 6.65
C ASN A 10 7.71 -8.36 6.23
N SER A 11 9.01 -8.54 6.40
CA SER A 11 10.11 -7.60 6.11
C SER A 11 10.41 -7.43 4.61
N CYS A 12 9.45 -7.67 3.71
CA CYS A 12 9.71 -7.62 2.28
C CYS A 12 10.04 -6.18 1.84
N ASP A 13 11.22 -5.99 1.25
CA ASP A 13 11.60 -4.68 0.74
C ASP A 13 11.06 -4.41 -0.67
N ILE A 14 10.76 -5.46 -1.43
CA ILE A 14 10.26 -5.41 -2.80
C ILE A 14 9.08 -6.39 -2.96
N TYR A 15 7.98 -5.90 -3.54
CA TYR A 15 6.81 -6.66 -3.95
C TYR A 15 6.71 -6.68 -5.48
N VAL A 16 6.55 -7.87 -6.04
CA VAL A 16 6.26 -8.06 -7.47
C VAL A 16 4.88 -8.66 -7.60
N LEU A 17 3.97 -7.95 -8.24
CA LEU A 17 2.55 -8.31 -8.34
C LEU A 17 2.16 -8.48 -9.80
N GLY A 18 1.60 -9.65 -10.11
CA GLY A 18 1.08 -9.99 -11.43
C GLY A 18 -0.40 -10.36 -11.35
N PHE A 19 -1.22 -9.78 -12.22
CA PHE A 19 -2.65 -10.07 -12.32
C PHE A 19 -3.00 -10.43 -13.76
N GLN A 20 -3.84 -11.45 -13.95
CA GLN A 20 -4.48 -11.77 -15.23
C GLN A 20 -5.94 -11.29 -15.22
N GLU A 21 -6.49 -11.02 -16.40
CA GLU A 21 -7.88 -10.62 -16.61
C GLU A 21 -8.28 -9.31 -15.92
N ILE A 22 -7.34 -8.35 -15.85
CA ILE A 22 -7.62 -7.03 -15.27
C ILE A 22 -8.65 -6.21 -16.06
N VAL A 23 -8.96 -6.64 -17.28
CA VAL A 23 -10.05 -6.13 -18.13
C VAL A 23 -10.86 -7.30 -18.68
N PRO A 24 -12.17 -7.11 -18.97
CA PRO A 24 -13.03 -8.18 -19.48
C PRO A 24 -12.47 -8.82 -20.77
N LEU A 25 -12.61 -10.14 -20.93
CA LEU A 25 -12.22 -10.87 -22.15
C LEU A 25 -13.15 -10.54 -23.33
N LYS A 26 -12.96 -9.36 -23.92
CA LYS A 26 -13.64 -8.92 -25.13
C LYS A 26 -12.61 -8.72 -26.22
N ALA A 27 -12.93 -9.09 -27.46
CA ALA A 27 -12.03 -8.90 -28.60
C ALA A 27 -11.54 -7.44 -28.72
N SER A 28 -12.41 -6.48 -28.37
CA SER A 28 -12.09 -5.05 -28.31
C SER A 28 -11.02 -4.68 -27.28
N ASN A 29 -10.87 -5.45 -26.21
CA ASN A 29 -9.88 -5.20 -25.15
C ASN A 29 -8.54 -5.87 -25.45
N VAL A 30 -8.54 -6.91 -26.29
CA VAL A 30 -7.32 -7.57 -26.77
C VAL A 30 -6.65 -6.78 -27.89
N LEU A 31 -7.45 -6.25 -28.82
CA LEU A 31 -6.98 -5.50 -29.98
C LEU A 31 -6.96 -3.98 -29.77
N GLY A 32 -7.52 -3.50 -28.67
CA GLY A 32 -7.64 -2.08 -28.35
C GLY A 32 -6.41 -1.50 -27.67
N TYR A 33 -6.35 -0.16 -27.62
CA TYR A 33 -5.33 0.58 -26.90
C TYR A 33 -5.34 0.23 -25.39
N GLU A 34 -4.15 0.09 -24.80
CA GLU A 34 -3.97 -0.15 -23.37
C GLU A 34 -4.70 0.93 -22.55
N ASN A 35 -5.76 0.56 -21.82
CA ASN A 35 -6.50 1.51 -20.99
C ASN A 35 -5.75 1.77 -19.68
N ASN A 36 -4.84 2.75 -19.70
CA ASN A 36 -4.04 3.16 -18.54
C ASN A 36 -4.87 3.48 -17.28
N LYS A 37 -6.16 3.84 -17.42
CA LYS A 37 -7.05 4.12 -16.27
C LYS A 37 -7.19 2.90 -15.36
N ILE A 38 -7.19 1.70 -15.93
CA ILE A 38 -7.31 0.45 -15.17
C ILE A 38 -6.04 0.19 -14.37
N SER A 39 -4.87 0.29 -15.02
CA SER A 39 -3.56 0.21 -14.34
C SER A 39 -3.43 1.22 -13.20
N THR A 40 -3.79 2.49 -13.43
CA THR A 40 -3.75 3.54 -12.41
C THR A 40 -4.65 3.22 -11.22
N LYS A 41 -5.84 2.68 -11.48
CA LYS A 41 -6.76 2.26 -10.41
C LYS A 41 -6.16 1.13 -9.58
N TRP A 42 -5.62 0.09 -10.23
CA TRP A 42 -4.95 -1.01 -9.52
C TRP A 42 -3.75 -0.52 -8.71
N ASN A 43 -2.88 0.30 -9.30
CA ASN A 43 -1.73 0.86 -8.58
C ASN A 43 -2.17 1.67 -7.35
N SER A 44 -3.25 2.44 -7.43
CA SER A 44 -3.77 3.17 -6.29
C SER A 44 -4.26 2.24 -5.17
N ILE A 45 -4.91 1.13 -5.50
CA ILE A 45 -5.38 0.15 -4.51
C ILE A 45 -4.19 -0.57 -3.87
N ILE A 46 -3.23 -1.02 -4.68
CA ILE A 46 -2.02 -1.70 -4.20
C ILE A 46 -1.21 -0.77 -3.29
N GLY A 47 -0.94 0.47 -3.72
CA GLY A 47 -0.21 1.43 -2.91
C GLY A 47 -0.92 1.74 -1.58
N LYS A 48 -2.26 1.82 -1.58
CA LYS A 48 -3.03 1.96 -0.32
C LYS A 48 -2.92 0.74 0.59
N ALA A 49 -2.88 -0.47 0.03
CA ALA A 49 -2.75 -1.69 0.80
C ALA A 49 -1.35 -1.83 1.41
N LEU A 50 -0.30 -1.56 0.62
CA LEU A 50 1.10 -1.61 1.06
C LEU A 50 1.44 -0.51 2.06
N ASN A 51 0.85 0.69 1.94
CA ASN A 51 1.18 1.84 2.78
C ASN A 51 0.17 2.05 3.92
N LYS A 52 -0.69 1.07 4.20
CA LYS A 52 -1.63 1.15 5.31
C LYS A 52 -0.83 0.98 6.60
N SER A 53 -0.78 2.03 7.43
CA SER A 53 -0.08 1.96 8.71
C SER A 53 -0.71 0.90 9.61
N THR A 54 0.06 -0.13 9.94
CA THR A 54 -0.29 -1.16 10.93
C THR A 54 -0.27 -0.56 12.34
N HIS A 55 -1.14 0.43 12.61
CA HIS A 55 -1.50 0.77 13.98
C HIS A 55 -2.48 -0.27 14.53
N HIS A 56 -2.08 -1.55 14.52
CA HIS A 56 -2.71 -2.54 15.38
C HIS A 56 -2.13 -2.36 16.78
N SER A 57 -2.51 -1.23 17.42
CA SER A 57 -2.47 -1.13 18.87
C SER A 57 -3.44 -2.18 19.40
N PHE A 58 -2.93 -3.34 19.81
CA PHE A 58 -3.65 -4.27 20.67
C PHE A 58 -4.10 -3.51 21.93
N ARG A 59 -5.33 -3.03 21.90
CA ARG A 59 -6.12 -2.75 23.10
C ARG A 59 -7.45 -3.43 22.89
N ASP A 60 -7.53 -4.64 23.44
CA ASP A 60 -8.80 -5.21 23.89
C ASP A 60 -9.53 -4.13 24.69
N ASP A 61 -10.69 -3.68 24.22
CA ASP A 61 -11.82 -3.42 25.11
C ASP A 61 -13.09 -3.11 24.31
N LYS A 62 -14.17 -3.68 24.84
CA LYS A 62 -15.54 -3.66 24.34
C LYS A 62 -16.08 -2.23 24.24
N LYS A 63 -16.73 -1.90 23.12
CA LYS A 63 -18.10 -1.32 23.03
C LYS A 63 -18.33 -0.61 21.69
N GLU A 64 -19.59 -0.73 21.30
CA GLU A 64 -20.28 -0.30 20.09
C GLU A 64 -20.49 1.23 20.02
N GLU A 65 -20.76 1.71 18.81
CA GLU A 65 -21.33 3.01 18.40
C GLU A 65 -20.43 4.25 18.17
N ASP A 66 -20.74 4.88 17.02
CA ASP A 66 -20.59 6.28 16.63
C ASP A 66 -19.29 6.82 15.99
N VAL A 67 -19.34 6.85 14.64
CA VAL A 67 -19.08 8.01 13.76
C VAL A 67 -18.13 9.09 14.31
N LYS A 68 -16.85 9.04 13.92
CA LYS A 68 -16.02 10.24 13.66
C LYS A 68 -14.68 9.92 13.00
N ASN A 69 -14.54 10.42 11.77
CA ASN A 69 -13.36 11.05 11.17
C ASN A 69 -11.97 10.67 11.70
N ASN A 70 -11.28 9.80 10.97
CA ASN A 70 -9.82 9.69 11.06
C ASN A 70 -9.18 10.51 9.94
N ILE A 71 -9.22 11.82 10.10
CA ILE A 71 -8.13 12.69 9.65
C ILE A 71 -7.05 12.53 10.71
N CYS A 72 -5.92 11.90 10.38
CA CYS A 72 -4.68 12.19 11.09
C CYS A 72 -3.71 12.82 10.10
N CYS A 73 -3.84 14.14 9.99
CA CYS A 73 -2.87 15.01 9.35
C CYS A 73 -1.67 15.17 10.28
N ASN A 74 -0.50 15.18 9.64
CA ASN A 74 0.71 15.88 10.06
C ASN A 74 0.42 17.06 10.99
N ASN A 75 0.97 17.05 12.19
CA ASN A 75 1.32 18.27 12.91
C ASN A 75 2.68 18.04 13.56
N LYS A 76 3.68 18.75 13.03
CA LYS A 76 4.89 19.12 13.78
C LYS A 76 4.40 20.08 14.86
N GLU A 77 4.68 19.82 16.14
CA GLU A 77 4.86 20.86 17.14
C GLU A 77 5.41 20.27 18.45
N ALA A 78 6.23 21.08 19.11
CA ALA A 78 7.18 20.75 20.14
C ALA A 78 6.55 20.51 21.53
N GLY A 79 7.19 19.69 22.38
CA GLY A 79 6.74 19.56 23.77
C GLY A 79 7.32 18.38 24.57
N ASN A 80 8.50 18.62 25.13
CA ASN A 80 9.17 17.99 26.28
C ASN A 80 8.36 17.02 27.20
N ASN A 81 8.84 15.79 27.40
CA ASN A 81 9.28 15.22 28.72
C ASN A 81 9.30 13.67 28.73
N ASN A 82 10.52 13.13 28.93
CA ASN A 82 10.94 11.90 29.62
C ASN A 82 9.94 10.75 29.84
N ASN A 83 10.18 9.61 29.20
CA ASN A 83 10.43 8.28 29.82
C ASN A 83 10.48 7.18 28.74
N ASN A 84 11.60 6.45 28.68
CA ASN A 84 11.80 5.25 27.83
C ASN A 84 10.85 4.11 28.27
N PRO A 85 10.41 3.22 27.36
CA PRO A 85 11.28 2.15 26.87
C PRO A 85 11.32 2.06 25.34
N GLY A 86 12.42 1.53 24.82
CA GLY A 86 12.63 1.32 23.39
C GLY A 86 11.49 0.52 22.77
N GLN A 87 10.64 1.22 22.03
CA GLN A 87 9.72 0.65 21.07
C GLN A 87 10.23 1.21 19.74
N GLN A 88 10.90 0.36 18.95
CA GLN A 88 11.25 0.72 17.59
C GLN A 88 9.94 1.02 16.87
N CYS A 89 9.60 2.30 16.76
CA CYS A 89 8.59 2.76 15.83
C CYS A 89 9.15 2.41 14.45
N GLU A 90 8.75 1.26 13.90
CA GLU A 90 9.02 0.95 12.51
C GLU A 90 8.56 2.15 11.69
N ALA A 91 9.51 2.76 10.97
CA ALA A 91 9.22 3.90 10.13
C ALA A 91 8.03 3.54 9.23
N PRO A 92 7.11 4.49 8.96
CA PRO A 92 5.96 4.20 8.11
C PRO A 92 6.45 3.53 6.85
N GLN A 93 6.02 2.28 6.63
CA GLN A 93 6.44 1.47 5.50
C GLN A 93 5.89 2.14 4.23
N ASP A 94 6.70 3.01 3.62
CA ASP A 94 6.32 3.80 2.46
C ASP A 94 6.88 3.12 1.21
N PHE A 95 6.07 2.25 0.60
CA PHE A 95 6.33 1.60 -0.68
C PHE A 95 5.95 2.53 -1.84
N GLU A 96 6.82 2.54 -2.86
CA GLU A 96 6.66 3.27 -4.10
C GLU A 96 6.63 2.29 -5.29
N CYS A 97 5.77 2.57 -6.28
CA CYS A 97 5.71 1.79 -7.51
C CYS A 97 6.91 2.17 -8.41
N ILE A 98 7.83 1.23 -8.61
CA ILE A 98 9.01 1.40 -9.48
C ILE A 98 8.62 1.29 -10.96
N ILE A 99 7.83 0.26 -11.28
CA ILE A 99 7.35 0.03 -12.65
C ILE A 99 5.97 -0.63 -12.60
N SER A 100 5.09 -0.23 -13.50
CA SER A 100 3.79 -0.85 -13.70
C SER A 100 3.48 -0.90 -15.19
N LYS A 101 3.35 -2.11 -15.72
CA LYS A 101 3.12 -2.35 -17.15
C LYS A 101 1.88 -3.20 -17.32
N GLN A 102 0.92 -2.67 -18.06
CA GLN A 102 -0.21 -3.41 -18.57
C GLN A 102 0.07 -3.88 -19.99
N MET A 103 -0.28 -5.12 -20.29
CA MET A 103 -0.21 -5.72 -21.63
C MET A 103 -1.46 -6.55 -21.84
N VAL A 104 -2.34 -6.11 -22.75
CA VAL A 104 -3.63 -6.76 -23.02
C VAL A 104 -4.45 -6.88 -21.73
N HIS A 105 -4.46 -8.06 -21.09
CA HIS A 105 -5.22 -8.38 -19.88
C HIS A 105 -4.33 -8.63 -18.67
N ILE A 106 -3.02 -8.50 -18.84
CA ILE A 106 -2.03 -8.72 -17.80
C ILE A 106 -1.62 -7.35 -17.24
N LEU A 107 -1.51 -7.27 -15.92
CA LEU A 107 -0.84 -6.18 -15.22
C LEU A 107 0.32 -6.75 -14.42
N ILE A 108 1.52 -6.21 -14.61
CA ILE A 108 2.68 -6.48 -13.78
C ILE A 108 3.10 -5.16 -13.13
N SER A 109 3.21 -5.14 -11.80
CA SER A 109 3.70 -3.98 -11.06
C SER A 109 4.74 -4.38 -10.02
N VAL A 110 5.81 -3.58 -9.91
CA VAL A 110 6.89 -3.75 -8.92
C VAL A 110 6.84 -2.56 -7.98
N TRP A 111 6.81 -2.87 -6.69
CA TRP A 111 6.77 -1.91 -5.60
C TRP A 111 7.97 -2.14 -4.71
N ALA A 112 8.67 -1.09 -4.32
CA ALA A 112 9.81 -1.17 -3.43
C ALA A 112 9.68 -0.15 -2.31
N LYS A 113 10.25 -0.43 -1.14
CA LYS A 113 10.35 0.59 -0.09
C LYS A 113 11.07 1.82 -0.64
N ARG A 114 10.57 3.02 -0.30
CA ARG A 114 11.16 4.28 -0.76
C ARG A 114 12.64 4.41 -0.39
N GLU A 115 13.07 3.81 0.71
CA GLU A 115 14.48 3.79 1.13
C GLU A 115 15.41 3.07 0.14
N LEU A 116 14.87 2.14 -0.68
CA LEU A 116 15.63 1.44 -1.71
C LEU A 116 15.74 2.21 -3.02
N ARG A 117 14.97 3.29 -3.20
CA ARG A 117 14.94 4.06 -4.45
C ARG A 117 16.32 4.53 -4.94
N PRO A 118 17.30 4.90 -4.09
CA PRO A 118 18.63 5.28 -4.57
C PRO A 118 19.45 4.11 -5.16
N PHE A 119 19.04 2.86 -4.92
CA PHE A 119 19.76 1.65 -5.31
C PHE A 119 19.13 0.91 -6.50
N ILE A 120 17.99 1.40 -7.01
CA ILE A 120 17.21 0.82 -8.12
C ILE A 120 17.22 1.83 -9.27
#